data_AF-A0A366JF77-F1
#
_entry.id   AF-A0A366JF77-F1
#
_cell.length_a   1.000
_cell.length_b   1.000
_cell.length_c   1.000
_cell.angle_alpha   90.00
_cell.angle_beta   90.00
_cell.angle_gamma   90.00
#
_symmetry.space_group_name_H-M   'P 1'
#
loop_
_entity.id
_entity.type
_entity.pdbx_description
1 polymer ?
#
loop_
_entity_poly.entity_id
_entity_poly.type
_entity_poly.pdbx_seq_one_letter_code
_entity_poly.pdbx_strand_id
1 'polypeptide(L)'
;MKTFIESQGHSVTLLPVEEATAATLANHDKVVIGASIRYGKHQKVVIDFIEQNKTQLESKPSAFYTVNLVARKPEKCQPSTNPYILKLLAQLDWKPDLEGVFAGKLNYPKYGFIDRNMIRFIMWMTKGPTDPKTNIEFTDWKRVDQFAQSICDMQ
;
A
#
# COMPACT_ATOMS: atom_id res chain seq x y z
N MET A 1 8.52 -6.99 -4.86
CA MET A 1 7.70 -6.31 -5.90
C MET A 1 8.54 -5.75 -7.04
N LYS A 2 9.23 -4.60 -6.95
CA LYS A 2 10.03 -4.05 -8.07
C LYS A 2 10.94 -5.09 -8.72
N THR A 3 11.84 -5.69 -7.93
CA THR A 3 12.78 -6.72 -8.41
C THR A 3 12.09 -7.94 -9.01
N PHE A 4 10.91 -8.31 -8.50
CA PHE A 4 10.12 -9.41 -9.06
C PHE A 4 9.60 -9.05 -10.45
N ILE A 5 8.99 -7.87 -10.61
CA ILE A 5 8.47 -7.39 -11.89
C ILE A 5 9.60 -7.24 -12.92
N GLU A 6 10.75 -6.72 -12.50
CA GLU A 6 11.95 -6.64 -13.35
C GLU A 6 12.45 -8.03 -13.79
N SER A 7 12.39 -9.03 -12.91
CA SER A 7 12.76 -10.41 -13.26
C SER A 7 11.82 -11.06 -14.27
N GLN A 8 10.60 -10.54 -14.43
CA GLN A 8 9.64 -10.96 -15.45
C GLN A 8 9.85 -10.21 -16.80
N GLY A 9 10.88 -9.35 -16.90
CA GLY A 9 11.24 -8.66 -18.14
C GLY A 9 10.58 -7.28 -18.33
N HIS A 10 9.91 -6.74 -17.31
CA HIS A 10 9.31 -5.41 -17.35
C HIS A 10 10.26 -4.33 -16.82
N SER A 11 10.16 -3.10 -17.34
CA SER A 11 10.85 -1.93 -16.79
C SER A 11 10.02 -1.28 -15.68
N VAL A 12 10.64 -0.94 -14.54
CA VAL A 12 9.94 -0.35 -13.39
C VAL A 12 10.59 0.96 -12.95
N THR A 13 9.81 2.04 -13.05
CA THR A 13 10.13 3.33 -12.44
C THR A 13 9.48 3.42 -11.06
N LEU A 14 10.28 3.58 -10.00
CA LEU A 14 9.80 3.77 -8.64
C LEU A 14 10.04 5.22 -8.22
N LEU A 15 8.96 5.93 -7.89
CA LEU A 15 9.01 7.33 -7.49
C LEU A 15 8.16 7.57 -6.24
N PRO A 16 8.53 8.53 -5.38
CA PRO A 16 7.60 9.15 -4.46
C PRO A 16 6.41 9.73 -5.22
N VAL A 17 5.22 9.70 -4.61
CA VAL A 17 3.99 10.18 -5.27
C VAL A 17 4.06 11.67 -5.58
N GLU A 18 4.81 12.43 -4.78
CA GLU A 18 5.10 13.85 -4.94
C GLU A 18 5.90 14.18 -6.21
N GLU A 19 6.70 13.22 -6.70
CA GLU A 19 7.56 13.38 -7.87
C GLU A 19 6.92 12.82 -9.15
N ALA A 20 5.82 12.08 -9.03
CA ALA A 20 5.10 11.53 -10.15
C ALA A 20 4.29 12.62 -10.86
N THR A 21 4.52 12.79 -12.16
CA THR A 21 3.83 13.79 -13.00
C THR A 21 2.91 13.11 -14.00
N ALA A 22 1.95 13.83 -14.56
CA ALA A 22 1.10 13.33 -15.65
C ALA A 22 1.89 12.78 -16.85
N ALA A 23 3.08 13.34 -17.13
CA ALA A 23 4.00 12.84 -18.16
C ALA A 23 4.63 11.50 -17.75
N THR A 24 4.99 11.34 -16.47
CA THR A 24 5.42 10.06 -15.92
C THR A 24 4.35 9.00 -16.14
N LEU A 25 3.08 9.28 -15.81
CA LEU A 25 2.00 8.30 -16.02
C LEU A 25 1.79 8.01 -17.51
N ALA A 26 1.87 9.01 -18.38
CA ALA A 26 1.68 8.84 -19.82
C ALA A 26 2.70 7.88 -20.44
N ASN A 27 3.95 7.90 -19.96
CA ASN A 27 5.06 7.09 -20.49
C ASN A 27 5.09 5.64 -19.97
N HIS A 28 4.10 5.22 -19.19
CA HIS A 28 4.02 3.85 -18.67
C HIS A 28 2.71 3.19 -19.06
N ASP A 29 2.78 1.89 -19.35
CA ASP A 29 1.62 1.10 -19.73
C ASP A 29 0.75 0.73 -18.53
N LYS A 30 1.35 0.67 -17.33
CA LYS A 30 0.68 0.28 -16.08
C LYS A 30 1.07 1.21 -14.94
N VAL A 31 0.15 1.45 -14.02
CA VAL A 31 0.41 2.28 -12.84
C VAL A 31 0.12 1.49 -11.56
N VAL A 32 1.07 1.47 -10.63
CA VAL A 32 0.91 0.84 -9.32
C VAL A 32 1.09 1.88 -8.23
N ILE A 33 0.05 2.10 -7.43
CA ILE A 33 0.05 3.07 -6.33
C ILE A 33 0.13 2.31 -5.00
N GLY A 34 1.20 2.55 -4.25
CA GLY A 34 1.41 1.98 -2.92
C GLY A 34 1.26 3.04 -1.84
N ALA A 35 0.47 2.76 -0.80
CA ALA A 35 0.30 3.71 0.30
C ALA A 35 0.30 3.07 1.68
N SER A 36 0.98 3.71 2.64
CA SER A 36 0.97 3.31 4.04
C SER A 36 -0.04 4.11 4.85
N ILE A 37 -0.54 3.51 5.94
CA ILE A 37 -1.37 4.22 6.92
C ILE A 37 -0.52 4.94 7.96
N ARG A 38 -0.81 6.23 8.18
CA ARG A 38 -0.30 7.02 9.30
C ARG A 38 -1.46 7.63 10.06
N TYR A 39 -1.43 7.54 11.40
CA TYR A 39 -2.50 8.04 12.28
C TYR A 39 -3.93 7.62 11.84
N GLY A 40 -4.07 6.39 11.34
CA GLY A 40 -5.35 5.81 10.94
C GLY A 40 -5.92 6.30 9.61
N LYS A 41 -5.14 7.00 8.79
CA LYS A 41 -5.56 7.45 7.45
C LYS A 41 -4.43 7.27 6.43
N HIS A 42 -4.79 7.18 5.16
CA HIS A 42 -3.84 7.37 4.06
C HIS A 42 -3.40 8.84 4.00
N GLN A 43 -2.20 9.08 3.47
CA GLN A 43 -1.68 10.43 3.34
C GLN A 43 -2.48 11.20 2.28
N LYS A 44 -2.80 12.47 2.57
CA LYS A 44 -3.59 13.32 1.67
C LYS A 44 -2.97 13.43 0.26
N VAL A 45 -1.64 13.48 0.18
CA VAL A 45 -0.91 13.52 -1.10
C VAL A 45 -1.27 12.36 -2.04
N VAL A 46 -1.53 11.16 -1.50
CA VAL A 46 -1.92 10.00 -2.32
C VAL A 46 -3.35 10.17 -2.86
N ILE A 47 -4.25 10.69 -2.03
CA ILE A 47 -5.64 10.96 -2.40
C ILE A 47 -5.66 12.02 -3.51
N ASP A 48 -4.98 13.15 -3.26
CA ASP A 48 -4.92 14.27 -4.20
C ASP A 48 -4.30 13.85 -5.53
N PHE A 49 -3.26 13.01 -5.51
CA PHE A 49 -2.64 12.46 -6.73
C PHE A 49 -3.61 11.60 -7.55
N ILE A 50 -4.38 10.71 -6.88
CA ILE A 50 -5.36 9.86 -7.55
C ILE A 50 -6.45 10.71 -8.18
N GLU A 51 -6.99 11.69 -7.44
CA GLU A 51 -8.06 12.58 -7.95
C GLU A 51 -7.58 13.41 -9.15
N GLN A 52 -6.37 13.97 -9.07
CA GLN A 52 -5.81 14.79 -10.15
C GLN A 52 -5.50 14.00 -11.42
N ASN A 53 -5.12 12.73 -11.28
CA ASN A 53 -4.71 11.89 -12.41
C ASN A 53 -5.76 10.82 -12.78
N LYS A 54 -6.97 10.91 -12.23
CA LYS A 54 -8.05 9.92 -12.41
C LYS A 54 -8.19 9.44 -13.86
N THR A 55 -8.35 10.37 -14.79
CA THR A 55 -8.54 10.04 -16.22
C THR A 55 -7.40 9.22 -16.81
N GLN A 56 -6.17 9.45 -16.37
CA GLN A 56 -5.01 8.65 -16.80
C GLN A 56 -4.93 7.29 -16.11
N LEU A 57 -5.38 7.21 -14.85
CA LEU A 57 -5.44 5.97 -14.10
C LEU A 57 -6.57 5.04 -14.58
N GLU A 58 -7.64 5.60 -15.13
CA GLU A 58 -8.76 4.83 -15.71
C GLU A 58 -8.50 4.40 -17.16
N SER A 59 -7.58 5.07 -17.86
CA SER A 59 -7.29 4.77 -19.27
C SER A 59 -6.31 3.62 -19.49
N LYS A 60 -5.75 3.05 -18.41
CA LYS A 60 -4.77 1.97 -18.46
C LYS A 60 -4.80 1.12 -17.19
N PRO A 61 -4.23 -0.10 -17.22
CA PRO A 61 -4.25 -0.97 -16.07
C PRO A 61 -3.59 -0.34 -14.84
N SER A 62 -4.33 -0.36 -13.75
CA SER A 62 -3.95 0.28 -12.51
C SER A 62 -4.12 -0.64 -11.32
N ALA A 63 -3.15 -0.61 -10.40
CA ALA A 63 -3.18 -1.39 -9.17
C ALA A 63 -2.98 -0.47 -7.97
N PHE A 64 -3.70 -0.75 -6.88
CA PHE A 64 -3.51 -0.09 -5.60
C PHE A 64 -3.16 -1.11 -4.53
N TYR A 65 -2.21 -0.79 -3.66
CA TYR A 65 -2.02 -1.57 -2.44
C TYR A 65 -1.83 -0.70 -1.20
N THR A 66 -2.34 -1.18 -0.08
CA THR A 66 -2.16 -0.55 1.23
C THR A 66 -1.29 -1.40 2.14
N VAL A 67 -0.41 -0.73 2.89
CA VAL A 67 0.41 -1.35 3.94
C VAL A 67 -0.05 -0.84 5.31
N ASN A 68 -0.53 -1.75 6.16
CA ASN A 68 -0.99 -1.42 7.50
C ASN A 68 -0.85 -2.59 8.48
N LEU A 69 -0.60 -2.27 9.76
CA LEU A 69 -0.30 -3.28 10.78
C LEU A 69 -1.52 -4.14 11.18
N VAL A 70 -2.75 -3.69 10.89
CA VAL A 70 -3.95 -4.50 11.18
C VAL A 70 -4.13 -5.62 10.16
N ALA A 71 -3.54 -5.50 8.97
CA ALA A 71 -3.51 -6.55 7.95
C ALA A 71 -2.75 -7.82 8.37
N ARG A 72 -2.03 -7.80 9.50
CA ARG A 72 -1.43 -9.02 10.08
C ARG A 72 -2.49 -10.04 10.51
N LYS A 73 -3.73 -9.60 10.69
CA LYS A 73 -4.84 -10.44 11.11
C LYS A 73 -5.53 -11.06 9.89
N PRO A 74 -5.80 -12.38 9.89
CA PRO A 74 -6.46 -13.05 8.77
C PRO A 74 -7.77 -12.38 8.35
N GLU A 75 -8.56 -11.89 9.31
CA GLU A 75 -9.84 -11.23 9.06
C GLU A 75 -9.73 -9.79 8.53
N LYS A 76 -8.52 -9.24 8.37
CA LYS A 76 -8.26 -7.88 7.84
C LYS A 76 -7.18 -7.85 6.76
N CYS A 77 -6.76 -9.01 6.25
CA CYS A 77 -5.67 -9.13 5.29
C CYS A 77 -6.14 -9.17 3.83
N GLN A 78 -7.44 -8.99 3.56
CA GLN A 78 -8.01 -8.95 2.21
C GLN A 78 -8.55 -7.56 1.89
N PRO A 79 -8.53 -7.11 0.62
CA PRO A 79 -9.10 -5.83 0.21
C PRO A 79 -10.56 -5.63 0.67
N SER A 80 -11.40 -6.65 0.51
CA SER A 80 -12.81 -6.65 0.91
C SER A 80 -13.06 -6.59 2.42
N THR A 81 -12.04 -6.80 3.25
CA THR A 81 -12.17 -6.87 4.72
C THR A 81 -11.37 -5.80 5.45
N ASN A 82 -10.42 -5.16 4.75
CA ASN A 82 -9.54 -4.19 5.38
C ASN A 82 -10.24 -2.82 5.46
N PRO A 83 -10.46 -2.27 6.66
CA PRO A 83 -11.24 -1.04 6.80
C PRO A 83 -10.56 0.18 6.17
N TYR A 84 -9.23 0.16 6.00
CA TYR A 84 -8.51 1.31 5.46
C TYR A 84 -8.64 1.41 3.95
N ILE A 85 -8.45 0.31 3.22
CA ILE A 85 -8.62 0.33 1.75
C ILE A 85 -10.08 0.57 1.38
N LEU A 86 -11.03 -0.07 2.07
CA LEU A 86 -12.46 0.17 1.86
C LEU A 86 -12.82 1.64 2.07
N LYS A 87 -12.33 2.25 3.16
CA LYS A 87 -12.57 3.66 3.45
C LYS A 87 -11.96 4.59 2.40
N LEU A 88 -10.76 4.28 1.92
CA LEU A 88 -10.10 5.07 0.88
C LEU A 88 -10.85 4.99 -0.44
N LEU A 89 -11.13 3.77 -0.92
CA LEU A 89 -11.81 3.57 -2.20
C LEU A 89 -13.26 4.09 -2.18
N ALA A 90 -13.93 4.09 -1.03
CA ALA A 90 -15.26 4.72 -0.89
C ALA A 90 -15.22 6.26 -0.94
N GLN A 91 -14.06 6.88 -0.74
CA GLN A 91 -13.87 8.34 -0.84
C GLN A 91 -13.44 8.78 -2.23
N LEU A 92 -12.85 7.88 -3.01
CA LEU A 92 -12.33 8.15 -4.33
C LEU A 92 -13.38 7.79 -5.38
N ASP A 93 -13.51 8.63 -6.39
CA ASP A 93 -14.25 8.30 -7.61
C ASP A 93 -13.35 7.56 -8.61
N TRP A 94 -12.49 6.67 -8.11
CA TRP A 94 -11.55 5.86 -8.88
C TRP A 94 -11.48 4.47 -8.26
N LYS A 95 -11.47 3.44 -9.12
CA LYS A 95 -11.31 2.05 -8.71
C LYS A 95 -10.15 1.40 -9.47
N PRO A 96 -9.13 0.86 -8.78
CA PRO A 96 -8.06 0.12 -9.42
C PRO A 96 -8.57 -1.24 -9.94
N ASP A 97 -7.89 -1.77 -10.95
CA ASP A 97 -8.14 -3.11 -11.50
C ASP A 97 -7.68 -4.20 -10.53
N LEU A 98 -6.62 -3.91 -9.77
CA LEU A 98 -6.04 -4.84 -8.81
C LEU A 98 -5.81 -4.18 -7.44
N GLU A 99 -6.31 -4.83 -6.38
CA GLU A 99 -6.24 -4.34 -5.00
C GLU A 99 -5.37 -5.24 -4.11
N GLY A 100 -4.46 -4.65 -3.36
CA GLY A 100 -3.52 -5.35 -2.46
C GLY A 100 -3.61 -4.86 -1.02
N VAL A 101 -3.53 -5.79 -0.07
CA VAL A 101 -3.44 -5.47 1.36
C VAL A 101 -2.30 -6.26 1.96
N PHE A 102 -1.30 -5.54 2.50
CA PHE A 102 -0.13 -6.16 3.10
C PHE A 102 0.07 -5.69 4.53
N ALA A 103 0.43 -6.63 5.39
CA ALA A 103 0.99 -6.28 6.68
C ALA A 103 2.41 -5.74 6.45
N GLY A 104 2.79 -4.69 7.17
CA GLY A 104 4.14 -4.14 7.11
C GLY A 104 5.02 -4.61 8.27
N LYS A 105 6.23 -4.05 8.33
CA LYS A 105 7.16 -4.24 9.45
C LYS A 105 6.77 -3.39 10.66
N LEU A 106 6.79 -3.99 11.85
CA LEU A 106 6.73 -3.28 13.12
C LEU A 106 8.15 -3.15 13.69
N ASN A 107 8.68 -1.94 13.78
CA ASN A 107 10.00 -1.67 14.35
C ASN A 107 9.96 -0.50 15.33
N TYR A 108 9.58 -0.77 16.58
CA TYR A 108 9.48 0.26 17.62
C TYR A 108 10.78 1.03 17.89
N PRO A 109 11.97 0.39 17.88
CA PRO A 109 13.24 1.10 18.08
C PRO A 109 13.47 2.25 17.10
N LYS A 110 12.98 2.14 15.85
CA LYS A 110 13.13 3.18 14.83
C LYS A 110 12.13 4.32 14.95
N TYR A 111 11.06 4.18 15.72
CA TYR A 111 10.02 5.20 15.84
C TYR A 111 10.34 6.19 16.97
N GLY A 112 9.97 7.46 16.74
CA GLY A 112 9.99 8.51 17.76
C GLY A 112 9.02 8.22 18.90
N PHE A 113 9.14 8.95 20.00
CA PHE A 113 8.37 8.68 21.23
C PHE A 113 6.85 8.70 21.01
N ILE A 114 6.33 9.68 20.26
CA ILE A 114 4.89 9.83 19.99
C ILE A 114 4.39 8.66 19.14
N ASP A 115 5.02 8.41 17.99
CA ASP A 115 4.64 7.33 17.07
C ASP A 115 4.72 5.96 17.72
N ARG A 116 5.76 5.73 18.53
CA ARG A 116 5.93 4.48 19.28
C ARG A 116 4.73 4.24 20.20
N ASN A 117 4.33 5.23 21.00
CA ASN A 117 3.21 5.07 21.93
C ASN A 117 1.87 4.90 21.19
N MET A 118 1.66 5.63 20.09
CA MET A 118 0.47 5.48 19.25
C MET A 118 0.36 4.07 18.65
N ILE A 119 1.44 3.56 18.06
CA ILE A 119 1.45 2.21 17.47
C ILE A 119 1.25 1.16 18.59
N ARG A 120 1.85 1.35 19.77
CA ARG A 120 1.63 0.47 20.93
C ARG A 120 0.17 0.46 21.38
N PHE A 121 -0.51 1.60 21.37
CA PHE A 121 -1.94 1.68 21.68
C PHE A 121 -2.78 0.91 20.65
N ILE A 122 -2.53 1.10 19.36
CA ILE A 122 -3.19 0.33 18.29
C ILE A 122 -2.91 -1.17 18.45
N MET A 123 -1.66 -1.56 18.76
CA MET A 123 -1.30 -2.94 19.00
C MET A 123 -2.02 -3.52 20.21
N TRP A 124 -2.09 -2.78 21.32
CA TRP A 124 -2.84 -3.20 22.50
C TRP A 124 -4.32 -3.45 22.17
N MET A 125 -5.00 -2.48 21.54
CA MET A 125 -6.41 -2.64 21.12
C MET A 125 -6.60 -3.80 20.13
N THR A 126 -5.63 -4.01 19.24
CA THR A 126 -5.70 -5.07 18.23
C THR A 126 -5.05 -6.37 18.70
N LYS A 127 -4.69 -6.53 19.98
CA LYS A 127 -4.04 -7.73 20.53
C LYS A 127 -2.76 -8.13 19.76
N GLY A 128 -1.89 -7.15 19.52
CA GLY A 128 -0.56 -7.32 18.92
C GLY A 128 0.57 -6.99 19.90
N PRO A 129 1.84 -7.14 19.47
CA PRO A 129 2.99 -6.93 20.34
C PRO A 129 3.16 -5.46 20.72
N THR A 130 3.34 -5.19 22.02
CA THR A 130 3.49 -3.85 22.60
C THR A 130 4.85 -3.60 23.25
N ASP A 131 5.74 -4.61 23.27
CA ASP A 131 7.10 -4.45 23.78
C ASP A 131 7.85 -3.42 22.92
N PRO A 132 8.36 -2.31 23.49
CA PRO A 132 9.08 -1.27 22.75
C PRO A 132 10.38 -1.74 22.08
N LYS A 133 10.87 -2.95 22.35
CA LYS A 133 11.99 -3.57 21.64
C LYS A 133 11.58 -4.38 20.41
N THR A 134 10.27 -4.53 20.16
CA THR A 134 9.77 -5.37 19.06
C THR A 134 10.26 -4.87 17.69
N ASN A 135 10.83 -5.80 16.94
CA ASN A 135 11.19 -5.67 15.53
C ASN A 135 10.72 -6.94 14.79
N ILE A 136 9.51 -6.91 14.25
CA ILE A 136 8.87 -8.07 13.60
C ILE A 136 8.42 -7.68 12.19
N GLU A 137 8.75 -8.54 11.23
CA GLU A 137 8.23 -8.48 9.86
C GLU A 137 6.91 -9.27 9.81
N PHE A 138 5.79 -8.60 9.53
CA PHE A 138 4.51 -9.28 9.32
C PHE A 138 4.19 -9.48 7.83
N THR A 139 5.01 -8.91 6.94
CA THR A 139 4.81 -8.96 5.51
C THR A 139 4.90 -10.40 5.00
N ASP A 140 3.82 -10.88 4.38
CA ASP A 140 3.84 -12.11 3.62
C ASP A 140 4.43 -11.83 2.23
N TRP A 141 5.73 -12.05 2.08
CA TRP A 141 6.46 -11.80 0.83
C TRP A 141 5.98 -12.66 -0.32
N LYS A 142 5.50 -13.88 -0.05
CA LYS A 142 4.93 -14.75 -1.10
C LYS A 142 3.66 -14.12 -1.68
N ARG A 143 2.82 -13.52 -0.84
CA ARG A 143 1.65 -12.74 -1.30
C ARG A 143 2.04 -11.48 -2.07
N VAL A 144 3.12 -10.81 -1.67
CA VAL A 144 3.65 -9.65 -2.42
C VAL A 144 4.11 -10.08 -3.82
N ASP A 145 4.76 -11.23 -3.93
CA ASP A 145 5.22 -11.77 -5.21
C ASP A 145 4.05 -12.24 -6.09
N GLN A 146 3.03 -12.88 -5.50
CA GLN A 146 1.79 -13.22 -6.20
C GLN A 146 1.08 -11.98 -6.75
N PHE A 147 0.98 -10.92 -5.95
CA PHE A 147 0.40 -9.65 -6.40
C PHE A 147 1.25 -9.01 -7.50
N ALA A 148 2.58 -9.06 -7.38
CA ALA A 148 3.50 -8.59 -8.41
C ALA A 148 3.33 -9.35 -9.73
N GLN A 149 3.11 -10.67 -9.67
CA GLN A 149 2.77 -11.47 -10.85
C GLN A 149 1.45 -11.01 -11.47
N SER A 150 0.40 -10.83 -10.66
CA SER A 150 -0.89 -10.33 -11.16
C SER A 150 -0.76 -8.96 -11.85
N ILE A 151 0.13 -8.07 -11.38
CA ILE A 151 0.44 -6.80 -12.07
C ILE A 151 1.02 -7.06 -13.47
N CYS A 152 1.94 -8.02 -13.59
CA CYS A 152 2.55 -8.40 -14.87
C CYS A 152 1.49 -8.94 -15.83
N ASP A 153 0.50 -9.66 -15.32
CA ASP A 153 -0.55 -10.31 -16.10
C ASP A 153 -1.73 -9.38 -16.48
N MET A 154 -1.82 -8.17 -15.92
CA MET A 154 -2.87 -7.19 -16.30
C MET A 154 -2.74 -6.85 -17.80
N GLN A 155 -3.87 -6.74 -18.49
CA GLN A 155 -3.96 -6.45 -19.93
C GLN A 155 -4.27 -4.98 -20.17
#